data_AF-A0A2D4FLI2-F1
#
_entry.id   AF-A0A2D4FLI2-F1
#
_cell.length_a   1.000
_cell.length_b   1.000
_cell.length_c   1.000
_cell.angle_alpha   90.00
_cell.angle_beta   90.00
_cell.angle_gamma   90.00
#
_symmetry.space_group_name_H-M   'P 1'
#
loop_
_entity.id
_entity.type
_entity.pdbx_description
1 polymer ?
#
loop_
_entity_poly.entity_id
_entity_poly.type
_entity_poly.pdbx_seq_one_letter_code
_entity_poly.pdbx_strand_id
1 'polypeptide(L)'
;MEYTRDFKMPSQESLVNYQDETKTGHDFTWVVKANNRAYHAQIRKRHLWCLKKRKYEDNAIKTAKYNFFTFLPLNLYEQFHRMANVYFLFMILLQTFPQISTLPWFALLFPLCILLSIRGIRDLIDDVARHKSDGEINNRPCEILTGGSFCKMKWCDIQVGDIVCLHKDSFVPADLLLLSSSEPNSLCYVETMDIDGETNLKYKQALLVTHEQLTSTENMAAFDGEVVCEEPNSRLHNFIGTLEWHGEKYPLDCEKILLRGCRVRNTEVCYGLVIYAGK
;
A
#
# COMPACT_ATOMS: atom_id res chain seq x y z
N MET A 1 14.07 47.51 -19.82
CA MET A 1 14.92 46.42 -19.31
C MET A 1 14.23 45.12 -19.69
N GLU A 2 14.57 44.59 -20.85
CA GLU A 2 14.13 43.27 -21.32
C GLU A 2 14.88 42.17 -20.55
N TYR A 3 14.17 41.15 -20.10
CA TYR A 3 14.74 39.90 -19.61
C TYR A 3 14.33 38.79 -20.58
N THR A 4 15.16 38.53 -21.59
CA THR A 4 15.13 37.31 -22.39
C THR A 4 15.80 36.21 -21.57
N ARG A 5 15.04 35.18 -21.16
CA ARG A 5 15.61 33.94 -20.64
C ARG A 5 15.93 33.03 -21.83
N ASP A 6 17.20 32.73 -22.02
CA ASP A 6 17.68 31.77 -23.01
C ASP A 6 17.09 30.38 -22.73
N PHE A 7 16.20 29.93 -23.62
CA PHE A 7 15.72 28.55 -23.66
C PHE A 7 16.79 27.71 -24.35
N LYS A 8 17.69 27.12 -23.56
CA LYS A 8 18.75 26.25 -24.06
C LYS A 8 18.14 24.91 -24.48
N MET A 9 18.14 24.62 -25.78
CA MET A 9 17.72 23.30 -26.28
C MET A 9 18.60 22.18 -25.69
N PRO A 10 18.04 21.01 -25.35
CA PRO A 10 18.83 19.88 -24.87
C PRO A 10 19.85 19.45 -25.93
N SER A 11 21.07 19.10 -25.51
CA SER A 11 22.11 18.59 -26.40
C SER A 11 21.67 17.27 -27.04
N GLN A 12 22.09 17.00 -28.28
CA GLN A 12 21.72 15.79 -29.02
C GLN A 12 22.00 14.49 -28.25
N GLU A 13 23.00 14.45 -27.37
CA GLU A 13 23.27 13.32 -26.47
C GLU A 13 22.12 13.05 -25.47
N SER A 14 21.43 14.08 -25.00
CA SER A 14 20.29 13.91 -24.08
C SER A 14 19.03 13.38 -24.79
N LEU A 15 18.85 13.70 -26.08
CA LEU A 15 17.78 13.13 -26.92
C LEU A 15 18.06 11.69 -27.30
N VAL A 16 19.34 11.33 -27.50
CA VAL A 16 19.77 9.95 -27.74
C VAL A 16 19.55 9.09 -26.49
N ASN A 17 19.85 9.59 -25.29
CA ASN A 17 19.55 8.87 -24.04
C ASN A 17 18.04 8.69 -23.80
N TYR A 18 17.19 9.65 -24.20
CA TYR A 18 15.73 9.48 -24.14
C TYR A 18 15.19 8.46 -25.14
N GLN A 19 15.90 8.22 -26.26
CA GLN A 19 15.50 7.24 -27.27
C GLN A 19 16.06 5.84 -27.00
N ASP A 20 17.19 5.70 -26.30
CA ASP A 20 17.80 4.40 -26.01
C ASP A 20 17.16 3.64 -24.83
N GLU A 21 16.51 4.32 -23.88
CA GLU A 21 15.79 3.65 -22.78
C GLU A 21 14.45 3.01 -23.20
N THR A 22 13.97 3.27 -24.41
CA THR A 22 12.73 2.65 -24.94
C THR A 22 12.94 1.25 -25.52
N LYS A 23 14.18 0.73 -25.54
CA LYS A 23 14.54 -0.54 -26.19
C LYS A 23 14.97 -1.68 -25.26
N THR A 24 14.92 -1.52 -23.95
CA THR A 24 15.00 -2.66 -23.03
C THR A 24 13.59 -3.16 -22.76
N GLY A 25 13.22 -4.25 -23.44
CA GLY A 25 12.05 -5.04 -23.08
C GLY A 25 12.22 -5.54 -21.65
N HIS A 26 11.75 -4.76 -20.67
CA HIS A 26 11.56 -5.25 -19.33
C HIS A 26 10.41 -6.26 -19.41
N ASP A 27 10.75 -7.55 -19.31
CA ASP A 27 9.78 -8.63 -19.14
C ASP A 27 9.13 -8.49 -17.76
N PHE A 28 8.19 -7.56 -17.69
CA PHE A 28 7.39 -7.31 -16.50
C PHE A 28 6.51 -8.54 -16.20
N THR A 29 6.64 -9.06 -14.98
CA THR A 29 5.93 -10.27 -14.51
C THR A 29 4.56 -9.96 -13.88
N TRP A 30 4.35 -8.70 -13.50
CA TRP A 30 3.10 -8.24 -12.92
C TRP A 30 2.13 -7.87 -14.03
N VAL A 31 0.98 -8.54 -14.03
CA VAL A 31 -0.04 -8.44 -15.08
C VAL A 31 -1.37 -8.28 -14.38
N VAL A 32 -2.15 -7.25 -14.74
CA VAL A 32 -3.44 -6.93 -14.14
C VAL A 32 -4.46 -6.81 -15.26
N LYS A 33 -5.47 -7.69 -15.26
CA LYS A 33 -6.57 -7.64 -16.24
C LYS A 33 -7.78 -6.92 -15.63
N ALA A 34 -8.28 -5.87 -16.25
CA ALA A 34 -9.44 -5.17 -15.73
C ALA A 34 -10.67 -6.08 -15.59
N ASN A 35 -11.46 -5.87 -14.53
CA ASN A 35 -12.73 -6.56 -14.27
C ASN A 35 -12.67 -8.10 -14.19
N ASN A 36 -11.50 -8.70 -14.01
CA ASN A 36 -11.32 -10.15 -14.03
C ASN A 36 -10.88 -10.71 -12.68
N ARG A 37 -11.74 -10.63 -11.66
CA ARG A 37 -11.48 -11.21 -10.32
C ARG A 37 -11.12 -12.69 -10.37
N ALA A 38 -11.68 -13.46 -11.31
CA ALA A 38 -11.40 -14.88 -11.46
C ALA A 38 -9.92 -15.15 -11.84
N TYR A 39 -9.33 -14.28 -12.67
CA TYR A 39 -7.91 -14.34 -13.01
C TYR A 39 -7.01 -14.06 -11.79
N HIS A 40 -7.34 -13.04 -11.00
CA HIS A 40 -6.54 -12.68 -9.80
C HIS A 40 -6.75 -13.63 -8.63
N ALA A 41 -7.86 -14.35 -8.57
CA ALA A 41 -8.09 -15.42 -7.60
C ALA A 41 -7.21 -16.66 -7.85
N GLN A 42 -6.53 -16.76 -9.00
CA GLN A 42 -5.72 -17.93 -9.35
C GLN A 42 -4.51 -18.10 -8.41
N ILE A 43 -4.40 -19.31 -7.87
CA ILE A 43 -3.35 -19.73 -6.94
C ILE A 43 -2.10 -20.07 -7.75
N ARG A 44 -1.14 -19.14 -7.83
CA ARG A 44 0.11 -19.38 -8.54
C ARG A 44 1.25 -19.69 -7.57
N LYS A 45 1.27 -20.94 -7.09
CA LYS A 45 2.43 -21.82 -6.78
C LYS A 45 2.06 -22.80 -5.67
N ARG A 46 2.21 -24.11 -5.93
CA ARG A 46 2.33 -25.12 -4.88
C ARG A 46 3.77 -25.05 -4.38
N HIS A 47 4.00 -24.38 -3.25
CA HIS A 47 5.26 -24.56 -2.55
C HIS A 47 5.23 -25.94 -1.88
N LEU A 48 6.38 -26.62 -1.84
CA LEU A 48 6.58 -27.88 -1.14
C LEU A 48 5.88 -27.79 0.24
N TRP A 49 5.04 -28.79 0.57
CA TRP A 49 4.19 -28.88 1.78
C TRP A 49 2.95 -27.95 1.82
N CYS A 50 1.89 -28.30 1.08
CA CYS A 50 0.48 -27.85 1.23
C CYS A 50 0.15 -26.34 1.36
N LEU A 51 1.14 -25.45 1.35
CA LEU A 51 0.97 -24.01 1.45
C LEU A 51 0.67 -23.45 0.06
N LYS A 52 -0.60 -23.11 -0.15
CA LYS A 52 -1.08 -22.40 -1.33
C LYS A 52 -0.82 -20.92 -1.12
N LYS A 53 0.05 -20.30 -1.93
CA LYS A 53 0.22 -18.84 -1.94
C LYS A 53 -0.53 -18.25 -3.15
N ARG A 54 -1.33 -17.21 -2.92
CA ARG A 54 -1.97 -16.42 -3.99
C ARG A 54 -0.91 -15.54 -4.67
N LYS A 55 -1.12 -15.19 -5.94
CA LYS A 55 -0.21 -14.26 -6.64
C LYS A 55 -0.38 -12.83 -6.12
N TYR A 56 -1.61 -12.43 -5.87
CA TYR A 56 -1.99 -11.13 -5.35
C TYR A 56 -2.36 -11.27 -3.87
N GLU A 57 -1.91 -10.32 -3.05
CA GLU A 57 -2.26 -10.23 -1.64
C GLU A 57 -3.64 -9.57 -1.46
N ASP A 58 -4.27 -9.78 -0.30
CA ASP A 58 -5.54 -9.15 0.03
C ASP A 58 -5.31 -7.69 0.50
N ASN A 59 -6.26 -6.77 0.28
CA ASN A 59 -6.08 -5.35 0.63
C ASN A 59 -6.14 -5.03 2.14
N ALA A 60 -6.32 -6.05 2.98
CA ALA A 60 -6.47 -5.89 4.43
C ALA A 60 -5.15 -5.45 5.10
N ILE A 61 -5.21 -4.33 5.83
CA ILE A 61 -4.11 -3.83 6.65
C ILE A 61 -4.06 -4.60 7.98
N LYS A 62 -2.86 -5.02 8.38
CA LYS A 62 -2.57 -5.61 9.70
C LYS A 62 -1.29 -4.98 10.25
N THR A 63 -1.43 -3.96 11.08
CA THR A 63 -0.32 -3.30 11.80
C THR A 63 -0.13 -3.84 13.21
N ALA A 64 -1.17 -4.44 13.78
CA ALA A 64 -1.08 -5.06 15.09
C ALA A 64 -0.13 -6.27 15.09
N LYS A 65 0.69 -6.36 16.15
CA LYS A 65 1.78 -7.35 16.26
C LYS A 65 1.34 -8.61 16.97
N TYR A 66 0.45 -8.46 17.96
CA TYR A 66 0.09 -9.53 18.86
C TYR A 66 -1.31 -10.03 18.58
N ASN A 67 -1.50 -11.34 18.75
CA ASN A 67 -2.79 -11.94 18.94
C ASN A 67 -3.01 -12.13 20.46
N PHE A 68 -4.24 -12.33 20.89
CA PHE A 68 -4.59 -12.49 22.31
C PHE A 68 -3.69 -13.53 23.03
N PHE A 69 -3.42 -14.67 22.37
CA PHE A 69 -2.57 -15.73 22.91
C PHE A 69 -1.06 -15.51 22.70
N THR A 70 -0.67 -14.76 21.67
CA THR A 70 0.75 -14.55 21.36
C THR A 70 1.31 -13.32 22.08
N PHE A 71 0.46 -12.45 22.64
CA PHE A 71 0.87 -11.25 23.35
C PHE A 71 1.88 -11.55 24.45
N LEU A 72 1.52 -12.37 25.44
CA LEU A 72 2.39 -12.63 26.59
C LEU A 72 3.74 -13.25 26.22
N PRO A 73 3.82 -14.38 25.48
CA PRO A 73 5.10 -15.02 25.19
C PRO A 73 6.00 -14.14 24.30
N LEU A 74 5.42 -13.46 23.30
CA LEU A 74 6.18 -12.67 22.35
C LEU A 74 6.61 -11.33 22.95
N ASN A 75 5.73 -10.68 23.74
CA ASN A 75 6.08 -9.45 24.46
C ASN A 75 7.17 -9.71 25.50
N LEU A 76 7.09 -10.79 26.27
CA LEU A 76 8.16 -11.15 27.21
C LEU A 76 9.47 -11.44 26.47
N TYR A 77 9.42 -12.16 25.35
CA TYR A 77 10.60 -12.40 24.51
C TYR A 77 11.25 -11.07 24.04
N GLU A 78 10.46 -10.12 23.53
CA GLU A 78 10.95 -8.79 23.15
C GLU A 78 11.55 -8.02 24.34
N GLN A 79 10.92 -8.10 25.52
CA GLN A 79 11.45 -7.47 26.73
C GLN A 79 12.77 -8.11 27.16
N PHE A 80 12.91 -9.43 27.14
CA PHE A 80 14.14 -10.13 27.52
C PHE A 80 15.24 -10.07 26.47
N HIS A 81 14.96 -9.65 25.23
CA HIS A 81 16.01 -9.34 24.27
C HIS A 81 16.84 -8.10 24.67
N ARG A 82 16.36 -7.30 25.63
CA ARG A 82 17.14 -6.20 26.22
C ARG A 82 18.13 -6.74 27.25
N MET A 83 19.42 -6.52 27.02
CA MET A 83 20.52 -6.99 27.89
C MET A 83 20.34 -6.63 29.37
N ALA A 84 19.74 -5.47 29.69
CA ALA A 84 19.44 -5.07 31.06
C ALA A 84 18.49 -6.05 31.77
N ASN A 85 17.44 -6.52 31.09
CA ASN A 85 16.46 -7.44 31.68
C ASN A 85 17.08 -8.85 31.86
N VAL A 86 17.96 -9.28 30.94
CA VAL A 86 18.76 -10.52 31.09
C VAL A 86 19.71 -10.42 32.28
N TYR A 87 20.39 -9.28 32.44
CA TYR A 87 21.27 -9.03 33.58
C TYR A 87 20.51 -9.13 34.91
N PHE A 88 19.36 -8.47 35.05
CA PHE A 88 18.55 -8.57 36.26
C PHE A 88 18.06 -9.99 36.53
N LEU A 89 17.67 -10.73 35.49
CA LEU A 89 17.27 -12.13 35.63
C LEU A 89 18.43 -12.99 36.16
N PHE A 90 19.63 -12.82 35.61
CA PHE A 90 20.82 -13.53 36.08
C PHE A 90 21.16 -13.18 37.53
N MET A 91 21.08 -11.90 37.90
CA MET A 91 21.30 -11.46 39.28
C MET A 91 20.28 -12.07 40.26
N ILE A 92 19.00 -12.15 39.88
CA ILE A 92 17.96 -12.83 40.68
C ILE A 92 18.29 -14.31 40.84
N LEU A 93 18.70 -15.00 39.77
CA LEU A 93 19.08 -16.42 39.82
C LEU A 93 20.26 -16.65 40.79
N LEU A 94 21.29 -15.80 40.75
CA LEU A 94 22.42 -15.90 41.68
C LEU A 94 21.99 -15.70 43.15
N GLN A 95 21.02 -14.82 43.41
CA GLN A 95 20.50 -14.55 44.76
C GLN A 95 19.63 -15.67 45.34
N THR A 96 19.24 -16.67 44.53
CA THR A 96 18.54 -17.86 45.03
C THR A 96 19.46 -18.79 45.85
N PHE A 97 20.78 -18.68 45.68
CA PHE A 97 21.76 -19.44 46.45
C PHE A 97 22.04 -18.74 47.79
N PRO A 98 21.56 -19.28 48.93
CA PRO A 98 21.66 -18.60 50.22
C PRO A 98 23.10 -18.35 50.69
N GLN A 99 24.09 -19.06 50.13
CA GLN A 99 25.51 -18.90 50.46
C GLN A 99 26.14 -17.63 49.86
N ILE A 100 25.58 -17.11 48.76
CA ILE A 100 26.12 -15.95 48.01
C ILE A 100 25.16 -14.75 48.14
N SER A 101 23.92 -14.99 48.54
CA SER A 101 22.86 -13.99 48.57
C SER A 101 23.08 -12.94 49.67
N THR A 102 23.09 -11.67 49.28
CA THR A 102 23.16 -10.51 50.18
C THR A 102 21.79 -9.90 50.46
N LEU A 103 20.79 -10.24 49.66
CA LEU A 103 19.43 -9.70 49.69
C LEU A 103 18.43 -10.82 49.41
N PRO A 104 17.23 -10.81 50.02
CA PRO A 104 16.23 -11.82 49.67
C PRO A 104 15.88 -11.73 48.18
N TRP A 105 15.74 -12.87 47.51
CA TRP A 105 15.48 -12.97 46.05
C TRP A 105 14.26 -12.13 45.59
N PHE A 106 13.26 -11.96 46.45
CA PHE A 106 12.08 -11.15 46.14
C PHE A 106 12.39 -9.64 46.04
N ALA A 107 13.47 -9.14 46.66
CA ALA A 107 13.83 -7.72 46.64
C ALA A 107 14.21 -7.23 45.24
N LEU A 108 14.80 -8.09 44.39
CA LEU A 108 15.07 -7.78 42.99
C LEU A 108 13.96 -8.24 42.05
N LEU A 109 13.30 -9.36 42.37
CA LEU A 109 12.20 -9.88 41.54
C LEU A 109 11.03 -8.91 41.50
N PHE A 110 10.61 -8.37 42.64
CA PHE A 110 9.42 -7.53 42.72
C PHE A 110 9.52 -6.26 41.87
N PRO A 111 10.59 -5.44 41.95
CA PRO A 111 10.78 -4.29 41.07
C PRO A 111 10.87 -4.66 39.58
N LEU A 112 11.54 -5.78 39.24
CA LEU A 112 11.63 -6.24 37.86
C LEU A 112 10.25 -6.63 37.33
N CYS A 113 9.47 -7.41 38.08
CA CYS A 113 8.12 -7.81 37.71
C CYS A 113 7.21 -6.60 37.50
N ILE A 114 7.27 -5.59 38.37
CA ILE A 114 6.52 -4.35 38.20
C ILE A 114 6.93 -3.65 36.91
N LEU A 115 8.23 -3.49 36.68
CA LEU A 115 8.76 -2.81 35.51
C LEU A 115 8.35 -3.50 34.20
N LEU A 116 8.47 -4.84 34.15
CA LEU A 116 8.05 -5.63 32.99
C LEU A 116 6.54 -5.56 32.79
N SER A 117 5.76 -5.54 33.87
CA SER A 117 4.30 -5.43 33.83
C SER A 117 3.86 -4.06 33.30
N ILE A 118 4.44 -2.95 33.78
CA ILE A 118 4.11 -1.60 33.29
C ILE A 118 4.41 -1.48 31.79
N ARG A 119 5.56 -1.99 31.34
CA ARG A 119 5.93 -2.00 29.92
C ARG A 119 4.95 -2.86 29.10
N GLY A 120 4.65 -4.07 29.59
CA GLY A 120 3.69 -4.96 28.93
C GLY A 120 2.31 -4.33 28.82
N ILE A 121 1.79 -3.70 29.88
CA ILE A 121 0.49 -3.01 29.84
C ILE A 121 0.50 -1.88 28.81
N ARG A 122 1.58 -1.09 28.73
CA ARG A 122 1.70 -0.04 27.71
C ARG A 122 1.67 -0.64 26.31
N ASP A 123 2.49 -1.67 26.05
CA ASP A 123 2.54 -2.33 24.74
C ASP A 123 1.18 -2.95 24.37
N LEU A 124 0.44 -3.47 25.36
CA LEU A 124 -0.91 -3.99 25.16
C LEU A 124 -1.90 -2.88 24.76
N ILE A 125 -1.87 -1.75 25.45
CA ILE A 125 -2.74 -0.60 25.12
C ILE A 125 -2.44 -0.11 23.69
N ASP A 126 -1.16 0.02 23.35
CA ASP A 126 -0.74 0.44 22.02
C ASP A 126 -1.17 -0.56 20.94
N ASP A 127 -1.06 -1.87 21.20
CA ASP A 127 -1.49 -2.90 20.24
C ASP A 127 -3.01 -2.97 20.09
N VAL A 128 -3.78 -2.81 21.17
CA VAL A 128 -5.25 -2.71 21.11
C VAL A 128 -5.68 -1.48 20.31
N ALA A 129 -5.00 -0.35 20.46
CA ALA A 129 -5.26 0.83 19.65
C ALA A 129 -4.99 0.58 18.16
N ARG A 130 -3.93 -0.18 17.82
CA ARG A 130 -3.65 -0.61 16.45
C ARG A 130 -4.73 -1.53 15.89
N HIS A 131 -5.18 -2.54 16.63
CA HIS A 131 -6.28 -3.42 16.20
C HIS A 131 -7.55 -2.63 15.90
N LYS A 132 -7.89 -1.64 16.74
CA LYS A 132 -9.03 -0.76 16.50
C LYS A 132 -8.85 0.06 15.23
N SER A 133 -7.69 0.70 15.04
CA SER A 133 -7.39 1.50 13.86
C SER A 133 -7.38 0.68 12.57
N ASP A 134 -6.77 -0.50 12.58
CA ASP A 134 -6.79 -1.46 11.47
C ASP A 134 -8.22 -1.84 11.12
N GLY A 135 -9.06 -2.11 12.13
CA GLY A 135 -10.48 -2.39 11.96
C GLY A 135 -11.22 -1.22 11.30
N GLU A 136 -10.99 0.01 11.75
CA GLU A 136 -11.62 1.20 11.17
C GLU A 136 -11.23 1.40 9.70
N ILE A 137 -9.94 1.25 9.35
CA ILE A 137 -9.46 1.43 7.97
C ILE A 137 -9.99 0.33 7.06
N ASN A 138 -9.91 -0.93 7.49
CA ASN A 138 -10.35 -2.07 6.69
C ASN A 138 -11.86 -2.07 6.40
N ASN A 139 -12.66 -1.51 7.30
CA ASN A 139 -14.11 -1.41 7.14
C ASN A 139 -14.59 -0.12 6.43
N ARG A 140 -13.68 0.75 5.96
CA ARG A 140 -14.06 1.94 5.18
C ARG A 140 -14.80 1.51 3.91
N PRO A 141 -15.92 2.17 3.54
CA PRO A 141 -16.62 1.87 2.30
C PRO A 141 -15.88 2.45 1.10
N CYS A 142 -15.95 1.75 -0.03
CA CYS A 142 -15.49 2.20 -1.35
C CYS A 142 -16.48 1.68 -2.41
N GLU A 143 -16.68 2.44 -3.48
CA GLU A 143 -17.54 2.04 -4.59
C GLU A 143 -16.72 1.24 -5.61
N ILE A 144 -17.10 0.00 -5.86
CA ILE A 144 -16.41 -0.92 -6.77
C ILE A 144 -17.38 -1.36 -7.87
N LEU A 145 -16.90 -1.38 -9.10
CA LEU A 145 -17.68 -1.86 -10.24
C LEU A 145 -17.88 -3.38 -10.15
N THR A 146 -19.13 -3.82 -10.04
CA THR A 146 -19.50 -5.23 -10.00
C THR A 146 -20.72 -5.45 -10.90
N GLY A 147 -20.58 -6.31 -11.92
CA GLY A 147 -21.69 -6.72 -12.78
C GLY A 147 -22.40 -5.56 -13.51
N GLY A 148 -21.68 -4.49 -13.86
CA GLY A 148 -22.24 -3.34 -14.58
C GLY A 148 -22.68 -2.16 -13.72
N SER A 149 -22.58 -2.25 -12.39
CA SER A 149 -22.96 -1.17 -11.48
C SER A 149 -21.95 -0.99 -10.34
N PHE A 150 -21.87 0.21 -9.78
CA PHE A 150 -21.02 0.47 -8.62
C PHE A 150 -21.73 0.03 -7.33
N CYS A 151 -21.07 -0.86 -6.61
CA CYS A 151 -21.54 -1.39 -5.32
C CYS A 151 -20.59 -0.96 -4.21
N LYS A 152 -21.14 -0.63 -3.04
CA LYS A 152 -20.33 -0.30 -1.86
C LYS A 152 -19.75 -1.57 -1.24
N MET A 153 -18.43 -1.64 -1.16
CA MET A 153 -17.68 -2.73 -0.55
C MET A 153 -16.68 -2.16 0.47
N LYS A 154 -16.16 -3.01 1.35
CA LYS A 154 -15.16 -2.61 2.34
C LYS A 154 -13.78 -2.55 1.72
N TRP A 155 -12.90 -1.71 2.26
CA TRP A 155 -11.51 -1.61 1.81
C TRP A 155 -10.77 -2.94 1.84
N CYS A 156 -11.00 -3.79 2.86
CA CYS A 156 -10.37 -5.10 2.93
C CYS A 156 -10.77 -6.07 1.82
N ASP A 157 -11.92 -5.84 1.17
CA ASP A 157 -12.48 -6.72 0.14
C ASP A 157 -12.08 -6.31 -1.28
N ILE A 158 -11.34 -5.20 -1.42
CA ILE A 158 -10.82 -4.73 -2.71
C ILE A 158 -9.76 -5.71 -3.21
N GLN A 159 -9.83 -6.05 -4.49
CA GLN A 159 -8.88 -6.95 -5.15
C GLN A 159 -8.18 -6.25 -6.32
N VAL A 160 -6.99 -6.73 -6.67
CA VAL A 160 -6.29 -6.29 -7.88
C VAL A 160 -7.16 -6.58 -9.10
N GLY A 161 -7.25 -5.62 -10.02
CA GLY A 161 -8.11 -5.69 -11.21
C GLY A 161 -9.51 -5.10 -11.03
N ASP A 162 -9.90 -4.73 -9.80
CA ASP A 162 -11.16 -4.05 -9.56
C ASP A 162 -11.11 -2.60 -10.04
N ILE A 163 -12.21 -2.11 -10.61
CA ILE A 163 -12.38 -0.70 -10.92
C ILE A 163 -13.12 -0.04 -9.76
N VAL A 164 -12.52 0.99 -9.19
CA VAL A 164 -13.08 1.76 -8.07
C VAL A 164 -13.49 3.15 -8.53
N CYS A 165 -14.59 3.64 -7.96
CA CYS A 165 -15.06 5.01 -8.09
C CYS A 165 -14.69 5.76 -6.80
N LEU A 166 -13.92 6.84 -6.96
CA LEU A 166 -13.53 7.74 -5.89
C LEU A 166 -14.24 9.07 -6.08
N HIS A 167 -14.75 9.61 -4.98
CA HIS A 167 -15.39 10.91 -4.92
C HIS A 167 -14.43 11.95 -4.37
N LYS A 168 -14.78 13.23 -4.54
CA LYS A 168 -14.08 14.34 -3.89
C LYS A 168 -13.87 14.09 -2.40
N ASP A 169 -12.67 14.46 -1.94
CA ASP A 169 -12.22 14.35 -0.55
C ASP A 169 -12.10 12.91 -0.01
N SER A 170 -12.32 11.89 -0.85
CA SER A 170 -12.13 10.49 -0.47
C SER A 170 -10.65 10.09 -0.49
N PHE A 171 -10.31 9.13 0.36
CA PHE A 171 -8.98 8.54 0.38
C PHE A 171 -8.87 7.42 -0.65
N VAL A 172 -7.71 7.34 -1.29
CA VAL A 172 -7.37 6.28 -2.24
C VAL A 172 -7.11 4.97 -1.45
N PRO A 173 -7.86 3.89 -1.72
CA PRO A 173 -7.89 2.69 -0.88
C PRO A 173 -6.73 1.70 -1.11
N ALA A 174 -6.12 1.75 -2.30
CA ALA A 174 -5.10 0.86 -2.84
C ALA A 174 -4.37 1.61 -3.97
N ASP A 175 -3.27 1.11 -4.53
CA ASP A 175 -2.60 1.82 -5.62
C ASP A 175 -3.38 1.62 -6.93
N LEU A 176 -3.84 2.72 -7.50
CA LEU A 176 -4.74 2.72 -8.66
C LEU A 176 -4.06 3.31 -9.89
N LEU A 177 -4.32 2.71 -11.04
CA LEU A 177 -4.15 3.37 -12.33
C LEU A 177 -5.36 4.26 -12.60
N LEU A 178 -5.15 5.56 -12.75
CA LEU A 178 -6.20 6.51 -13.09
C LEU A 178 -6.68 6.25 -14.52
N LEU A 179 -7.97 5.90 -14.65
CA LEU A 179 -8.60 5.61 -15.95
C LEU A 179 -9.30 6.85 -16.52
N SER A 180 -10.08 7.54 -15.68
CA SER A 180 -10.84 8.71 -16.09
C SER A 180 -11.13 9.59 -14.87
N SER A 181 -11.33 10.88 -15.10
CA SER A 181 -11.65 11.90 -14.10
C SER A 181 -12.75 12.83 -14.62
N SER A 182 -13.48 13.46 -13.72
CA SER A 182 -14.50 14.47 -14.04
C SER A 182 -13.92 15.77 -14.61
N GLU A 183 -12.65 16.06 -14.32
CA GLU A 183 -11.99 17.29 -14.77
C GLU A 183 -11.56 17.22 -16.26
N PRO A 184 -11.44 18.38 -16.94
CA PRO A 184 -10.96 18.43 -18.32
C PRO A 184 -9.56 17.81 -18.46
N ASN A 185 -9.30 17.19 -19.61
CA ASN A 185 -8.07 16.43 -19.90
C ASN A 185 -7.79 15.29 -18.91
N SER A 186 -8.82 14.84 -18.20
CA SER A 186 -8.76 13.77 -17.19
C SER A 186 -7.75 14.02 -16.07
N LEU A 187 -7.62 15.27 -15.65
CA LEU A 187 -6.78 15.63 -14.50
C LEU A 187 -7.43 15.19 -13.18
N CYS A 188 -6.61 14.77 -12.23
CA CYS A 188 -7.04 14.46 -10.87
C CYS A 188 -6.06 15.12 -9.91
N TYR A 189 -6.55 15.93 -8.97
CA TYR A 189 -5.68 16.51 -7.96
C TYR A 189 -5.66 15.65 -6.71
N VAL A 190 -4.48 15.42 -6.18
CA VAL A 190 -4.26 14.62 -4.98
C VAL A 190 -3.40 15.37 -3.97
N GLU A 191 -3.78 15.21 -2.72
CA GLU A 191 -3.02 15.64 -1.55
C GLU A 191 -2.23 14.44 -1.02
N THR A 192 -0.92 14.60 -0.82
CA THR A 192 0.01 13.54 -0.41
C THR A 192 0.51 13.70 1.04
N MET A 193 -0.12 14.56 1.84
CA MET A 193 0.29 14.87 3.21
C MET A 193 0.48 13.60 4.08
N ASP A 194 -0.36 12.57 3.89
CA ASP A 194 -0.28 11.31 4.66
C ASP A 194 0.85 10.38 4.20
N ILE A 195 1.50 10.64 3.05
CA ILE A 195 2.59 9.83 2.48
C ILE A 195 3.94 10.51 2.68
N ASP A 196 4.09 11.74 2.17
CA ASP A 196 5.36 12.47 2.13
C ASP A 196 5.36 13.76 2.97
N GLY A 197 4.23 14.12 3.58
CA GLY A 197 4.08 15.34 4.36
C GLY A 197 3.99 16.62 3.52
N GLU A 198 3.90 16.51 2.19
CA GLU A 198 3.72 17.68 1.33
C GLU A 198 2.27 18.19 1.38
N THR A 199 2.11 19.50 1.59
CA THR A 199 0.80 20.17 1.67
C THR A 199 0.29 20.62 0.31
N ASN A 200 1.12 20.60 -0.72
CA ASN A 200 0.76 21.05 -2.06
C ASN A 200 -0.04 19.97 -2.78
N LEU A 201 -1.04 20.41 -3.55
CA LEU A 201 -1.76 19.52 -4.44
C LEU A 201 -0.86 19.12 -5.61
N LYS A 202 -0.72 17.82 -5.83
CA LYS A 202 -0.11 17.24 -7.03
C LYS A 202 -1.22 16.90 -8.01
N TYR A 203 -1.00 17.12 -9.29
CA TYR A 203 -1.93 16.66 -10.32
C TYR A 203 -1.45 15.32 -10.88
N LYS A 204 -2.41 14.50 -11.29
CA LYS A 204 -2.25 13.21 -11.97
C LYS A 204 -3.12 13.26 -13.21
N GLN A 205 -2.70 12.60 -14.29
CA GLN A 205 -3.41 12.65 -15.56
C GLN A 205 -3.64 11.25 -16.09
N ALA A 206 -4.89 10.93 -16.43
CA ALA A 206 -5.21 9.66 -17.08
C ALA A 206 -4.76 9.66 -18.55
N LEU A 207 -4.76 8.48 -19.17
CA LEU A 207 -4.63 8.41 -20.63
C LEU A 207 -5.85 9.06 -21.28
N LEU A 208 -5.64 9.86 -22.32
CA LEU A 208 -6.74 10.50 -23.05
C LEU A 208 -7.67 9.46 -23.68
N VAL A 209 -7.11 8.36 -24.19
CA VAL A 209 -7.86 7.25 -24.79
C VAL A 209 -8.82 6.60 -23.80
N THR A 210 -8.40 6.45 -22.53
CA THR A 210 -9.27 5.89 -21.49
C THR A 210 -10.32 6.90 -21.04
N HIS A 211 -9.99 8.18 -20.96
CA HIS A 211 -10.94 9.22 -20.58
C HIS A 211 -12.11 9.36 -21.56
N GLU A 212 -11.82 9.40 -22.86
CA GLU A 212 -12.83 9.58 -23.91
C GLU A 212 -13.80 8.40 -24.01
N GLN A 213 -13.33 7.18 -23.72
CA GLN A 213 -14.13 5.97 -23.86
C GLN A 213 -14.75 5.51 -22.55
N LEU A 214 -14.10 5.75 -21.41
CA LEU A 214 -14.54 5.31 -20.08
C LEU A 214 -15.22 6.46 -19.30
N THR A 215 -16.25 7.05 -19.91
CA THR A 215 -17.09 8.06 -19.24
C THR A 215 -18.35 7.45 -18.63
N SER A 216 -18.87 6.38 -19.24
CA SER A 216 -20.09 5.69 -18.80
C SER A 216 -19.78 4.42 -18.02
N THR A 217 -20.63 4.08 -17.05
CA THR A 217 -20.58 2.83 -16.26
C THR A 217 -20.56 1.58 -17.13
N GLU A 218 -21.32 1.58 -18.23
CA GLU A 218 -21.39 0.47 -19.19
C GLU A 218 -20.04 0.23 -19.88
N ASN A 219 -19.39 1.31 -20.33
CA ASN A 219 -18.07 1.23 -20.97
C ASN A 219 -17.00 0.78 -19.97
N MET A 220 -17.08 1.21 -18.72
CA MET A 220 -16.19 0.71 -17.66
C MET A 220 -16.40 -0.78 -17.37
N ALA A 221 -17.63 -1.28 -17.48
CA ALA A 221 -17.93 -2.69 -17.26
C ALA A 221 -17.45 -3.54 -18.44
N ALA A 222 -17.45 -2.98 -19.65
CA ALA A 222 -16.90 -3.61 -20.85
C ALA A 222 -15.37 -3.47 -20.97
N PHE A 223 -14.73 -2.65 -20.13
CA PHE A 223 -13.29 -2.43 -20.18
C PHE A 223 -12.53 -3.73 -19.85
N ASP A 224 -11.69 -4.14 -20.80
CA ASP A 224 -10.92 -5.39 -20.79
C ASP A 224 -9.40 -5.15 -20.89
N GLY A 225 -8.95 -3.92 -20.61
CA GLY A 225 -7.55 -3.54 -20.68
C GLY A 225 -6.65 -4.38 -19.77
N GLU A 226 -5.45 -4.68 -20.26
CA GLU A 226 -4.42 -5.44 -19.56
C GLU A 226 -3.23 -4.55 -19.23
N VAL A 227 -2.93 -4.38 -17.96
CA VAL A 227 -1.79 -3.60 -17.49
C VAL A 227 -0.65 -4.54 -17.16
N VAL A 228 0.51 -4.33 -17.79
CA VAL A 228 1.75 -5.04 -17.52
C VAL A 228 2.73 -4.05 -16.89
N CYS A 229 3.20 -4.30 -15.67
CA CYS A 229 4.07 -3.37 -14.94
C CYS A 229 5.08 -4.08 -14.04
N GLU A 230 5.95 -3.29 -13.41
CA GLU A 230 6.90 -3.80 -12.42
C GLU A 230 6.20 -4.46 -11.21
N GLU A 231 6.97 -5.25 -10.44
CA GLU A 231 6.46 -5.79 -9.17
C GLU A 231 6.32 -4.67 -8.12
N PRO A 232 5.42 -4.83 -7.13
CA PRO A 232 5.26 -3.85 -6.05
C PRO A 232 6.60 -3.51 -5.40
N ASN A 233 6.91 -2.22 -5.34
CA ASN A 233 8.18 -1.74 -4.79
C ASN A 233 7.97 -0.48 -3.94
N SER A 234 8.95 -0.13 -3.10
CA SER A 234 8.83 0.98 -2.16
C SER A 234 9.17 2.36 -2.75
N ARG A 235 9.37 2.48 -4.07
CA ARG A 235 9.75 3.74 -4.72
C ARG A 235 8.48 4.50 -5.13
N LEU A 236 8.18 5.59 -4.43
CA LEU A 236 6.94 6.37 -4.66
C LEU A 236 6.93 7.17 -5.97
N HIS A 237 8.11 7.53 -6.49
CA HIS A 237 8.25 8.41 -7.66
C HIS A 237 8.61 7.68 -8.94
N ASN A 238 8.81 6.37 -8.88
CA ASN A 238 9.14 5.55 -10.04
C ASN A 238 8.04 4.53 -10.26
N PHE A 239 7.45 4.55 -11.45
CA PHE A 239 6.51 3.55 -11.90
C PHE A 239 6.67 3.38 -13.39
N ILE A 240 6.90 2.15 -13.84
CA ILE A 240 6.96 1.81 -15.26
C ILE A 240 5.95 0.70 -15.54
N GLY A 241 5.08 0.94 -16.51
CA GLY A 241 4.13 -0.05 -16.99
C GLY A 241 3.67 0.22 -18.42
N THR A 242 2.83 -0.66 -18.92
CA THR A 242 2.20 -0.55 -20.23
C THR A 242 0.76 -1.04 -20.10
N LEU A 243 -0.19 -0.22 -20.55
CA LEU A 243 -1.57 -0.63 -20.75
C LEU A 243 -1.69 -1.16 -22.18
N GLU A 244 -2.07 -2.42 -22.34
CA GLU A 244 -2.46 -3.01 -23.59
C GLU A 244 -3.99 -3.01 -23.69
N TRP A 245 -4.53 -2.29 -24.67
CA TRP A 245 -5.97 -2.17 -24.86
C TRP A 245 -6.32 -2.00 -26.34
N HIS A 246 -7.32 -2.74 -26.82
CA HIS A 246 -7.71 -2.79 -28.24
C HIS A 246 -6.55 -3.09 -29.22
N GLY A 247 -5.54 -3.85 -28.78
CA GLY A 247 -4.35 -4.18 -29.59
C GLY A 247 -3.28 -3.09 -29.64
N GLU A 248 -3.54 -1.94 -29.01
CA GLU A 248 -2.60 -0.84 -28.88
C GLU A 248 -1.92 -0.85 -27.51
N LYS A 249 -0.69 -0.33 -27.45
CA LYS A 249 0.11 -0.26 -26.22
C LYS A 249 0.35 1.19 -25.80
N TYR A 250 -0.03 1.51 -24.58
CA TYR A 250 0.11 2.84 -24.00
C TYR A 250 1.11 2.79 -22.83
N PRO A 251 2.19 3.58 -22.87
CA PRO A 251 3.15 3.62 -21.76
C PRO A 251 2.51 4.28 -20.53
N LEU A 252 2.81 3.71 -19.37
CA LEU A 252 2.36 4.20 -18.07
C LEU A 252 3.56 4.66 -17.24
N ASP A 253 3.40 5.83 -16.62
CA ASP A 253 4.35 6.48 -15.73
C ASP A 253 3.71 6.74 -14.35
N CYS A 254 4.48 7.27 -13.41
CA CYS A 254 4.01 7.57 -12.07
C CYS A 254 2.94 8.68 -12.03
N GLU A 255 2.80 9.49 -13.09
CA GLU A 255 1.78 10.54 -13.21
C GLU A 255 0.37 9.98 -13.46
N LYS A 256 0.27 8.73 -13.91
CA LYS A 256 -0.99 8.01 -14.13
C LYS A 256 -1.44 7.19 -12.92
N ILE A 257 -0.63 7.12 -11.86
CA ILE A 257 -0.92 6.32 -10.65
C ILE A 257 -1.39 7.20 -9.48
N LEU A 258 -2.44 6.76 -8.81
CA LEU A 258 -2.89 7.25 -7.51
C LEU A 258 -2.43 6.29 -6.43
N LEU A 259 -1.58 6.76 -5.50
CA LEU A 259 -1.08 5.93 -4.42
C LEU A 259 -2.08 5.82 -3.27
N ARG A 260 -2.07 4.70 -2.57
CA ARG A 260 -2.84 4.48 -1.35
C ARG A 260 -2.53 5.57 -0.31
N GLY A 261 -3.58 6.10 0.31
CA GLY A 261 -3.45 7.14 1.33
C GLY A 261 -3.43 8.57 0.77
N CYS A 262 -3.26 8.75 -0.55
CA CYS A 262 -3.56 10.02 -1.19
C CYS A 262 -5.03 10.39 -0.96
N ARG A 263 -5.31 11.69 -0.85
CA ARG A 263 -6.68 12.21 -0.79
C ARG A 263 -7.03 12.93 -2.08
N VAL A 264 -8.12 12.53 -2.71
CA VAL A 264 -8.61 13.19 -3.94
C VAL A 264 -9.15 14.56 -3.58
N ARG A 265 -8.70 15.60 -4.28
CA ARG A 265 -9.11 17.01 -4.08
C ARG A 265 -9.46 17.62 -5.42
N ASN A 266 -10.28 18.68 -5.42
CA ASN A 266 -10.62 19.45 -6.62
C ASN A 266 -11.00 18.58 -7.85
N THR A 267 -11.63 17.44 -7.59
CA THR A 267 -12.07 16.47 -8.60
C THR A 267 -13.31 15.82 -8.01
N GLU A 268 -14.45 15.97 -8.66
CA GLU A 268 -15.73 15.50 -8.15
C GLU A 268 -15.79 13.96 -8.14
N VAL A 269 -15.39 13.34 -9.26
CA VAL A 269 -15.35 11.88 -9.41
C VAL A 269 -14.13 11.47 -10.22
N CYS A 270 -13.44 10.42 -9.80
CA CYS A 270 -12.46 9.73 -10.64
C CYS A 270 -12.58 8.21 -10.54
N TYR A 271 -12.15 7.53 -11.60
CA TYR A 271 -12.21 6.09 -11.75
C TYR A 271 -10.80 5.54 -11.84
N GLY A 272 -10.51 4.51 -11.05
CA GLY A 272 -9.20 3.90 -11.00
C GLY A 272 -9.25 2.38 -11.06
N LEU A 273 -8.31 1.78 -11.77
CA LEU A 273 -8.08 0.33 -11.77
C LEU A 273 -7.08 -0.02 -10.68
N VAL A 274 -7.42 -0.95 -9.78
CA VAL A 274 -6.51 -1.40 -8.71
C VAL A 274 -5.36 -2.20 -9.32
N ILE A 275 -4.13 -1.68 -9.21
CA ILE A 275 -2.90 -2.33 -9.70
C ILE A 275 -2.20 -3.11 -8.59
N TYR A 276 -2.13 -2.51 -7.40
CA TYR A 276 -1.58 -3.13 -6.20
C TYR A 276 -2.59 -3.04 -5.06
N ALA A 277 -2.75 -4.15 -4.35
CA ALA A 277 -3.61 -4.25 -3.17
C ALA A 277 -2.81 -4.89 -2.04
N GLY A 278 -2.98 -4.37 -0.83
CA GLY A 278 -2.37 -4.96 0.36
C GLY A 278 -0.98 -4.43 0.67
N LYS A 279 -0.01 -5.36 0.76
CA LYS A 279 1.29 -5.15 1.40
C LYS A 279 2.44 -5.11 0.40
#